data_AF-A0A834CU17-F1
#
_entry.id   AF-A0A834CU17-F1
#
_cell.length_a   1.000
_cell.length_b   1.000
_cell.length_c   1.000
_cell.angle_alpha   90.00
_cell.angle_beta   90.00
_cell.angle_gamma   90.00
#
_symmetry.space_group_name_H-M   'P 1'
#
loop_
_entity.id
_entity.type
_entity.pdbx_description
1 polymer ?
#
loop_
_entity_poly.entity_id
_entity_poly.type
_entity_poly.pdbx_seq_one_letter_code
_entity_poly.pdbx_strand_id
1 'polypeptide(L)'
;MEMSRRWNTSFPVGFRFDPKDEVLVSFYLWRKIQGLDLPNGPIVEADVYAHEPWFLHHGRNDPAYMTLNNDRYFFVKREPVSRNGNGKRIKRDIEGDADGGWWKANTGDTEIRDSEGHLVGYMKSLTFLKYKNKERIRKEATKTDWIMHEYRLASNAQFQSWTLCRIRYRGPRTDPSISEQAFSDTRITDIPSSEQAFSDTRITDIPSSEQAANFSEVSISDQLQAQDEIDAIINMPPD
;
A
#
# COMPACT_ATOMS: atom_id res chain seq x y z
N MET A 1 6.73 28.19 -4.09
CA MET A 1 7.77 27.53 -3.28
C MET A 1 7.27 26.13 -2.97
N GLU A 2 7.87 25.14 -3.60
CA GLU A 2 7.50 23.73 -3.39
C GLU A 2 8.30 23.23 -2.19
N MET A 3 7.70 23.35 -0.99
CA MET A 3 8.32 22.87 0.24
C MET A 3 8.44 21.36 0.15
N SER A 4 9.66 20.86 -0.06
CA SER A 4 9.95 19.43 -0.06
C SER A 4 9.41 18.85 1.25
N ARG A 5 8.38 18.00 1.16
CA ARG A 5 7.87 17.22 2.30
C ARG A 5 8.92 16.19 2.70
N ARG A 6 9.99 16.66 3.36
CA ARG A 6 10.90 15.81 4.12
C ARG A 6 10.04 15.12 5.17
N TRP A 7 9.89 13.80 5.06
CA TRP A 7 9.10 12.97 5.97
C TRP A 7 9.75 12.91 7.35
N ASN A 8 9.72 14.04 8.08
CA ASN A 8 10.30 14.18 9.40
C ASN A 8 9.27 13.70 10.44
N THR A 9 9.11 12.39 10.53
CA THR A 9 8.20 11.75 11.49
C THR A 9 8.92 10.62 12.20
N SER A 10 9.11 10.79 13.52
CA SER A 10 9.70 9.82 14.42
C SER A 10 8.71 8.68 14.73
N PHE A 11 8.39 7.88 13.73
CA PHE A 11 7.68 6.61 13.97
C PHE A 11 8.60 5.65 14.75
N PRO A 12 8.06 4.85 15.70
CA PRO A 12 8.84 3.83 16.38
C PRO A 12 9.50 2.85 15.41
N VAL A 13 10.69 2.35 15.78
CA VAL A 13 11.38 1.31 15.01
C VAL A 13 10.44 0.10 14.85
N GLY A 14 10.30 -0.37 13.61
CA GLY A 14 9.39 -1.47 13.28
C GLY A 14 7.97 -1.05 12.85
N PHE A 15 7.58 0.23 12.98
CA PHE A 15 6.31 0.71 12.43
C PHE A 15 6.21 0.42 10.93
N ARG A 16 5.05 -0.05 10.47
CA ARG A 16 4.74 -0.29 9.05
C ARG A 16 3.34 0.21 8.72
N PHE A 17 3.22 0.80 7.54
CA PHE A 17 1.97 1.21 6.94
C PHE A 17 1.31 0.02 6.22
N ASP A 18 0.24 -0.50 6.81
CA ASP A 18 -0.63 -1.52 6.21
C ASP A 18 -2.11 -1.24 6.57
N PRO A 19 -2.71 -0.17 6.02
CA PRO A 19 -4.12 0.13 6.26
C PRO A 19 -5.02 -0.93 5.60
N LYS A 20 -6.13 -1.22 6.27
CA LYS A 20 -7.25 -1.96 5.67
C LYS A 20 -7.88 -1.18 4.51
N ASP A 21 -8.54 -1.89 3.61
CA ASP A 21 -9.26 -1.33 2.46
C ASP A 21 -10.33 -0.30 2.87
N GLU A 22 -11.04 -0.53 3.99
CA GLU A 22 -12.00 0.42 4.57
C GLU A 22 -11.33 1.77 4.88
N VAL A 23 -10.19 1.77 5.58
CA VAL A 23 -9.46 2.98 6.00
C VAL A 23 -8.83 3.71 4.80
N LEU A 24 -8.33 2.99 3.79
CA LEU A 24 -7.85 3.58 2.53
C LEU A 24 -8.93 4.43 1.86
N VAL A 25 -10.20 4.00 1.95
CA VAL A 25 -11.35 4.65 1.32
C VAL A 25 -11.93 5.74 2.22
N SER A 26 -12.41 5.40 3.41
CA SER A 26 -13.18 6.29 4.29
C SER A 26 -12.34 7.40 4.91
N PHE A 27 -11.03 7.16 5.12
CA PHE A 27 -10.12 8.17 5.68
C PHE A 27 -9.23 8.79 4.60
N TYR A 28 -8.33 8.01 3.97
CA TYR A 28 -7.30 8.60 3.10
C TYR A 28 -7.85 9.18 1.79
N LEU A 29 -8.63 8.41 1.03
CA LEU A 29 -9.19 8.88 -0.24
C LEU A 29 -10.27 9.95 -0.02
N TRP A 30 -11.12 9.80 0.99
CA TRP A 30 -12.12 10.81 1.33
C TRP A 30 -11.47 12.16 1.68
N ARG A 31 -10.52 12.20 2.63
CA ARG A 31 -9.81 13.46 2.99
C ARG A 31 -9.12 14.10 1.78
N LYS A 32 -8.46 13.31 0.91
CA LYS A 32 -7.84 13.81 -0.32
C LYS A 32 -8.85 14.46 -1.27
N ILE A 33 -10.05 13.90 -1.41
CA ILE A 33 -11.13 14.45 -2.25
C ILE A 33 -11.72 15.73 -1.64
N GLN A 34 -11.87 15.79 -0.32
CA GLN A 34 -12.35 16.98 0.40
C GLN A 34 -11.29 18.10 0.51
N GLY A 35 -10.05 17.85 0.10
CA GLY A 35 -8.94 18.81 0.25
C GLY A 35 -8.47 18.99 1.69
N LEU A 36 -8.81 18.06 2.59
CA LEU A 36 -8.42 18.06 3.99
C LEU A 36 -6.97 17.59 4.17
N ASP A 37 -6.32 18.07 5.23
CA ASP A 37 -4.96 17.64 5.57
C ASP A 37 -4.86 16.13 5.76
N LEU A 38 -3.78 15.55 5.25
CA LEU A 38 -3.46 14.13 5.36
C LEU A 38 -2.31 13.94 6.35
N PRO A 39 -2.31 12.86 7.17
CA PRO A 39 -1.18 12.56 8.03
C PRO A 39 0.06 12.25 7.20
N ASN A 40 1.24 12.52 7.76
CA ASN A 40 2.51 12.12 7.15
C ASN A 40 2.53 10.61 6.95
N GLY A 41 2.76 10.16 5.71
CA GLY A 41 2.73 8.75 5.36
C GLY A 41 3.21 8.47 3.93
N PRO A 42 3.19 7.20 3.50
CA PRO A 42 3.81 6.77 2.25
C PRO A 42 2.93 6.92 1.00
N ILE A 43 1.76 7.56 1.10
CA ILE A 43 0.90 7.81 -0.07
C ILE A 43 1.37 9.09 -0.77
N VAL A 44 1.69 8.99 -2.07
CA VAL A 44 2.20 10.11 -2.88
C VAL A 44 1.30 10.40 -4.08
N GLU A 45 1.37 11.60 -4.64
CA GLU A 45 0.63 11.96 -5.85
C GLU A 45 1.45 11.62 -7.09
N ALA A 46 0.90 10.81 -8.00
CA ALA A 46 1.57 10.39 -9.23
C ALA A 46 0.58 9.93 -10.32
N ASP A 47 0.97 10.04 -11.59
CA ASP A 47 0.31 9.32 -12.68
C ASP A 47 0.91 7.92 -12.83
N VAL A 48 0.22 6.92 -12.29
CA VAL A 48 0.58 5.49 -12.38
C VAL A 48 0.36 4.87 -13.76
N TYR A 49 -0.13 5.65 -14.72
CA TYR A 49 -0.32 5.24 -16.12
C TYR A 49 0.74 5.84 -17.07
N ALA A 50 1.62 6.72 -16.58
CA ALA A 50 2.68 7.32 -17.38
C ALA A 50 3.80 6.32 -17.76
N HIS A 51 4.18 5.43 -16.84
CA HIS A 51 5.28 4.46 -17.00
C HIS A 51 4.92 3.07 -16.47
N GLU A 52 5.63 2.06 -16.94
CA GLU A 52 5.40 0.66 -16.56
C GLU A 52 5.63 0.43 -15.05
N PRO A 53 4.90 -0.51 -14.42
CA PRO A 53 4.85 -0.61 -12.96
C PRO A 53 6.19 -0.82 -12.26
N TRP A 54 7.17 -1.44 -12.92
CA TRP A 54 8.51 -1.55 -12.35
C TRP A 54 9.19 -0.18 -12.22
N PHE A 55 9.01 0.75 -13.16
CA PHE A 55 9.61 2.08 -13.06
C PHE A 55 9.09 2.90 -11.88
N LEU A 56 7.92 2.56 -11.32
CA LEU A 56 7.40 3.16 -10.08
C LEU A 56 8.23 2.83 -8.82
N HIS A 57 9.24 1.94 -8.91
CA HIS A 57 10.08 1.48 -7.79
C HIS A 57 11.39 2.26 -7.57
N HIS A 58 11.51 3.47 -8.13
CA HIS A 58 12.83 4.07 -8.38
C HIS A 58 13.04 5.41 -7.68
N GLY A 59 13.70 5.38 -6.52
CA GLY A 59 14.25 6.58 -5.89
C GLY A 59 14.87 6.31 -4.52
N ARG A 60 15.83 7.15 -4.12
CA ARG A 60 16.45 7.15 -2.76
C ARG A 60 15.47 7.50 -1.63
N ASN A 61 14.23 7.83 -2.01
CA ASN A 61 13.13 8.37 -1.23
C ASN A 61 11.83 7.56 -1.46
N ASP A 62 11.90 6.35 -2.02
CA ASP A 62 10.72 5.53 -2.32
C ASP A 62 9.99 5.14 -1.01
N PRO A 63 8.75 5.59 -0.76
CA PRO A 63 8.08 5.36 0.54
C PRO A 63 7.74 3.89 0.84
N ALA A 64 7.94 2.97 -0.11
CA ALA A 64 7.68 1.55 0.07
C ALA A 64 8.44 0.90 1.23
N TYR A 65 9.61 1.42 1.63
CA TYR A 65 10.34 0.87 2.81
C TYR A 65 9.54 1.01 4.11
N MET A 66 8.55 1.90 4.15
CA MET A 66 7.64 2.08 5.30
C MET A 66 6.43 1.16 5.26
N THR A 67 6.18 0.43 4.18
CA THR A 67 4.96 -0.39 4.02
C THR A 67 5.27 -1.86 4.28
N LEU A 68 4.28 -2.64 4.74
CA LEU A 68 4.52 -4.02 5.20
C LEU A 68 5.05 -4.94 4.08
N ASN A 69 4.54 -4.76 2.86
CA ASN A 69 4.80 -5.66 1.72
C ASN A 69 5.63 -5.00 0.60
N ASN A 70 6.32 -3.89 0.89
CA ASN A 70 6.87 -2.98 -0.12
C ASN A 70 5.82 -2.54 -1.15
N ASP A 71 4.56 -2.40 -0.73
CA ASP A 71 3.48 -1.82 -1.51
C ASP A 71 3.71 -0.33 -1.72
N ARG A 72 3.30 0.19 -2.88
CA ARG A 72 3.25 1.64 -3.13
C ARG A 72 1.81 2.10 -3.19
N TYR A 73 1.55 3.26 -2.58
CA TYR A 73 0.23 3.86 -2.50
C TYR A 73 0.27 5.20 -3.21
N PHE A 74 -0.66 5.41 -4.14
CA PHE A 74 -0.69 6.59 -4.99
C PHE A 74 -2.07 7.25 -4.95
N PHE A 75 -2.11 8.57 -4.78
CA PHE A 75 -3.24 9.37 -5.20
C PHE A 75 -3.08 9.68 -6.69
N VAL A 76 -4.00 9.14 -7.49
CA VAL A 76 -3.97 9.26 -8.94
C VAL A 76 -5.09 10.19 -9.37
N LYS A 77 -4.74 11.26 -10.06
CA LYS A 77 -5.73 12.20 -10.60
C LYS A 77 -6.48 11.52 -11.74
N ARG A 78 -7.80 11.54 -11.69
CA ARG A 78 -8.66 11.03 -12.75
C ARG A 78 -9.03 12.18 -13.67
N GLU A 79 -8.75 12.03 -14.95
CA GLU A 79 -9.23 12.97 -15.96
C GLU A 79 -10.53 12.44 -16.60
N PRO A 80 -11.59 13.27 -16.69
CA PRO A 80 -12.82 12.87 -17.35
C PRO A 80 -12.63 12.90 -18.87
N VAL A 81 -12.22 11.76 -19.45
CA VAL A 81 -12.00 11.63 -20.89
C VAL A 81 -13.34 11.60 -21.65
N SER A 82 -13.95 12.77 -21.86
CA SER A 82 -14.72 13.07 -23.08
C SER A 82 -15.22 14.52 -23.16
N ARG A 83 -15.17 15.11 -24.36
CA ARG A 83 -16.07 16.23 -24.75
C ARG A 83 -17.43 15.75 -25.27
N ASN A 84 -17.51 14.51 -25.80
CA ASN A 84 -18.69 13.95 -26.49
C ASN A 84 -19.07 12.54 -26.00
N GLY A 85 -19.23 12.32 -24.68
CA GLY A 85 -19.79 11.07 -24.15
C GLY A 85 -19.18 10.55 -22.85
N ASN A 86 -19.92 10.71 -21.75
CA ASN A 86 -19.85 9.92 -20.51
C ASN A 86 -18.45 9.51 -20.03
N GLY A 87 -17.56 10.50 -19.82
CA GLY A 87 -16.13 10.34 -19.50
C GLY A 87 -15.82 9.60 -18.19
N LYS A 88 -16.05 8.27 -18.17
CA LYS A 88 -15.77 7.35 -17.05
C LYS A 88 -14.52 6.48 -17.28
N ARG A 89 -13.87 6.59 -18.44
CA ARG A 89 -12.68 5.79 -18.83
C ARG A 89 -11.40 6.62 -18.70
N ILE A 90 -10.38 6.06 -18.06
CA ILE A 90 -9.02 6.60 -17.97
C ILE A 90 -8.15 5.83 -18.98
N LYS A 91 -7.10 6.47 -19.54
CA LYS A 91 -6.08 5.77 -20.34
C LYS A 91 -5.39 4.73 -19.44
N ARG A 92 -5.43 3.45 -19.83
CA ARG A 92 -4.74 2.34 -19.12
C ARG A 92 -3.63 1.69 -19.93
N ASP A 93 -3.45 2.12 -21.17
CA ASP A 93 -2.34 1.76 -22.05
C ASP A 93 -1.13 2.64 -21.72
N ILE A 94 -0.01 1.99 -21.45
CA ILE A 94 1.27 2.60 -21.10
C ILE A 94 2.21 2.41 -22.28
N GLU A 95 2.74 3.52 -22.80
CA GLU A 95 3.51 3.55 -24.05
C GLU A 95 5.03 3.56 -23.84
N GLY A 96 5.49 3.21 -22.63
CA GLY A 96 6.84 3.44 -22.15
C GLY A 96 7.97 2.74 -22.93
N ASP A 97 9.19 3.09 -22.54
CA ASP A 97 10.41 2.85 -23.30
C ASP A 97 10.77 1.36 -23.43
N ALA A 98 10.22 0.49 -22.58
CA ALA A 98 10.51 -0.93 -22.50
C ALA A 98 9.34 -1.77 -23.06
N ASP A 99 8.95 -1.48 -24.31
CA ASP A 99 7.82 -2.04 -25.09
C ASP A 99 6.42 -1.61 -24.60
N GLY A 100 6.29 -1.21 -23.34
CA GLY A 100 5.03 -0.78 -22.73
C GLY A 100 4.09 -1.94 -22.34
N GLY A 101 2.82 -1.60 -22.09
CA GLY A 101 1.80 -2.58 -21.71
C GLY A 101 0.46 -1.93 -21.37
N TRP A 102 -0.42 -2.65 -20.67
CA TRP A 102 -1.65 -2.06 -20.15
C TRP A 102 -2.16 -2.74 -18.87
N TRP A 103 -2.93 -1.99 -18.09
CA TRP A 103 -3.65 -2.52 -16.94
C TRP A 103 -5.00 -3.13 -17.36
N LYS A 104 -5.15 -4.44 -17.17
CA LYS A 104 -6.38 -5.20 -17.44
C LYS A 104 -7.10 -5.50 -16.12
N ALA A 105 -8.38 -5.16 -16.03
CA ALA A 105 -9.22 -5.56 -14.90
C ALA A 105 -9.34 -7.10 -14.80
N ASN A 106 -9.15 -7.64 -13.61
CA ASN A 106 -9.22 -9.08 -13.33
C ASN A 106 -10.65 -9.54 -13.05
N THR A 107 -11.42 -8.73 -12.34
CA THR A 107 -12.73 -9.04 -11.78
C THR A 107 -13.68 -7.85 -11.92
N GLY A 108 -14.95 -8.05 -11.54
CA GLY A 108 -15.86 -6.96 -11.20
C GLY A 108 -15.32 -6.11 -10.04
N ASP A 109 -16.04 -5.03 -9.73
CA ASP A 109 -15.75 -4.24 -8.53
C ASP A 109 -16.12 -5.04 -7.28
N THR A 110 -15.22 -5.07 -6.31
CA THR A 110 -15.46 -5.60 -4.96
C THR A 110 -15.97 -4.45 -4.10
N GLU A 111 -17.10 -4.63 -3.43
CA GLU A 111 -17.59 -3.67 -2.44
C GLU A 111 -16.63 -3.60 -1.24
N ILE A 112 -16.39 -2.38 -0.76
CA ILE A 112 -15.71 -2.11 0.50
C ILE A 112 -16.76 -1.56 1.45
N ARG A 113 -16.92 -2.24 2.58
CA ARG A 113 -17.80 -1.84 3.68
C ARG A 113 -16.94 -1.52 4.91
N ASP A 114 -17.46 -0.66 5.77
CA ASP A 114 -16.87 -0.41 7.09
C ASP A 114 -17.29 -1.49 8.12
N SER A 115 -16.89 -1.29 9.38
CA SER A 115 -17.21 -2.16 10.50
C SER A 115 -18.70 -2.26 10.84
N GLU A 116 -19.51 -1.29 10.40
CA GLU A 116 -20.96 -1.26 10.59
C GLU A 116 -21.71 -1.88 9.39
N GLY A 117 -20.99 -2.18 8.31
CA GLY A 117 -21.52 -2.77 7.09
C GLY A 117 -21.98 -1.74 6.06
N HIS A 118 -21.78 -0.44 6.30
CA HIS A 118 -22.12 0.60 5.34
C HIS A 118 -21.16 0.57 4.14
N LEU A 119 -21.69 0.78 2.94
CA LEU A 119 -20.90 0.79 1.71
C LEU A 119 -20.09 2.09 1.61
N VAL A 120 -18.79 2.02 1.89
CA VAL A 120 -17.88 3.18 1.80
C VAL A 120 -17.20 3.29 0.44
N GLY A 121 -17.05 2.19 -0.31
CA GLY A 121 -16.37 2.24 -1.60
C GLY A 121 -16.33 0.95 -2.41
N TYR A 122 -15.47 0.99 -3.42
CA TYR A 122 -15.24 -0.09 -4.37
C TYR A 122 -13.75 -0.26 -4.65
N MET A 123 -13.27 -1.51 -4.65
CA MET A 123 -11.96 -1.90 -5.17
C MET A 123 -12.11 -2.53 -6.56
N LYS A 124 -11.28 -2.12 -7.51
CA LYS A 124 -11.04 -2.84 -8.77
C LYS A 124 -9.64 -3.45 -8.76
N SER A 125 -9.52 -4.77 -8.92
CA SER A 125 -8.23 -5.42 -9.13
C SER A 125 -7.84 -5.43 -10.60
N LEU A 126 -6.61 -5.01 -10.92
CA LEU A 126 -6.03 -5.02 -12.25
C LEU A 126 -4.69 -5.76 -12.25
N THR A 127 -4.40 -6.49 -13.32
CA THR A 127 -3.06 -7.02 -13.63
C THR A 127 -2.45 -6.26 -14.79
N PHE A 128 -1.14 -5.97 -14.74
CA PHE A 128 -0.43 -5.42 -15.88
C PHE A 128 -0.06 -6.53 -16.88
N LEU A 129 -0.38 -6.33 -18.16
CA LEU A 129 0.12 -7.15 -19.26
C LEU A 129 1.18 -6.36 -20.03
N LYS A 130 2.36 -6.94 -20.19
CA LYS A 130 3.48 -6.34 -20.92
C LYS A 130 3.41 -6.72 -22.40
N TYR A 131 3.63 -5.78 -23.31
CA TYR A 131 3.87 -6.09 -24.71
C TYR A 131 5.19 -6.85 -24.89
N LYS A 132 5.22 -7.84 -25.79
CA LYS A 132 6.42 -8.65 -26.06
C LYS A 132 7.49 -7.90 -26.86
N ASN A 133 7.07 -6.92 -27.65
CA ASN A 133 7.90 -6.11 -28.53
C ASN A 133 7.20 -4.77 -28.86
N LYS A 134 7.90 -3.90 -29.59
CA LYS A 134 7.41 -2.59 -30.07
C LYS A 134 6.24 -2.65 -31.06
N GLU A 135 5.89 -3.83 -31.60
CA GLU A 135 4.71 -4.01 -32.45
C GLU A 135 3.40 -3.99 -31.63
N ARG A 136 3.49 -4.08 -30.29
CA ARG A 136 2.37 -3.93 -29.34
C ARG A 136 1.20 -4.88 -29.61
N ILE A 137 1.49 -6.09 -30.07
CA ILE A 137 0.50 -7.13 -30.37
C ILE A 137 -0.11 -7.65 -29.06
N ARG A 138 -1.30 -7.15 -28.69
CA ARG A 138 -2.02 -7.54 -27.45
C ARG A 138 -2.24 -9.05 -27.27
N LYS A 139 -2.31 -9.82 -28.36
CA LYS A 139 -2.47 -11.30 -28.32
C LYS A 139 -1.21 -12.02 -27.85
N GLU A 140 -0.04 -11.40 -27.99
CA GLU A 140 1.26 -11.94 -27.58
C GLU A 140 1.74 -11.36 -26.25
N ALA A 141 0.93 -10.52 -25.61
CA ALA A 141 1.30 -9.86 -24.37
C ALA A 141 1.42 -10.83 -23.20
N THR A 142 2.51 -10.73 -22.45
CA THR A 142 2.78 -11.57 -21.29
C THR A 142 2.10 -10.99 -20.06
N LYS A 143 1.33 -11.82 -19.35
CA LYS A 143 0.80 -11.47 -18.03
C LYS A 143 1.96 -11.35 -17.04
N THR A 144 2.01 -10.27 -16.29
CA THR A 144 3.03 -10.05 -15.25
C THR A 144 2.47 -10.26 -13.85
N ASP A 145 3.35 -10.35 -12.84
CA ASP A 145 2.98 -10.44 -11.42
C ASP A 145 2.73 -9.07 -10.76
N TRP A 146 2.61 -8.02 -11.58
CA TRP A 146 2.25 -6.67 -11.15
C TRP A 146 0.73 -6.52 -11.02
N ILE A 147 0.29 -6.18 -9.80
CA ILE A 147 -1.11 -6.01 -9.46
C ILE A 147 -1.35 -4.60 -8.93
N MET A 148 -2.42 -3.98 -9.39
CA MET A 148 -2.96 -2.71 -8.91
C MET A 148 -4.34 -2.95 -8.32
N HIS A 149 -4.60 -2.41 -7.13
CA HIS A 149 -5.94 -2.24 -6.59
C HIS A 149 -6.30 -0.75 -6.70
N GLU A 150 -7.30 -0.44 -7.54
CA GLU A 150 -7.84 0.91 -7.78
C GLU A 150 -9.07 1.10 -6.85
N TYR A 151 -8.98 2.03 -5.90
CA TYR A 151 -9.98 2.30 -4.86
C TYR A 151 -10.79 3.56 -5.19
N ARG A 152 -12.11 3.50 -5.05
CA ARG A 152 -13.06 4.59 -5.31
C ARG A 152 -14.07 4.70 -4.16
N LEU A 153 -14.46 5.92 -3.81
CA LEU A 153 -15.57 6.13 -2.85
C LEU A 153 -16.89 5.63 -3.45
N ALA A 154 -17.80 5.16 -2.60
CA ALA A 154 -19.20 5.03 -2.95
C ALA A 154 -19.81 6.44 -2.85
N SER A 155 -20.15 7.03 -4.00
CA SER A 155 -20.80 8.34 -4.07
C SER A 155 -21.93 8.30 -5.09
N ASN A 156 -23.05 8.92 -4.70
CA ASN A 156 -24.22 9.06 -5.54
C ASN A 156 -24.15 10.28 -6.47
N ALA A 157 -23.11 11.13 -6.36
CA ALA A 157 -22.99 12.36 -7.14
C ALA A 157 -21.56 12.67 -7.63
N GLN A 158 -21.52 13.25 -8.85
CA GLN A 158 -20.37 13.78 -9.60
C GLN A 158 -19.15 12.85 -9.82
N PHE A 159 -18.28 13.26 -10.74
CA PHE A 159 -17.06 12.55 -11.09
C PHE A 159 -15.98 12.79 -10.02
N GLN A 160 -15.57 11.73 -9.33
CA GLN A 160 -14.44 11.77 -8.41
C GLN A 160 -13.14 12.06 -9.17
N SER A 161 -12.53 13.21 -8.91
CA SER A 161 -11.29 13.69 -9.54
C SER A 161 -10.03 12.94 -9.07
N TRP A 162 -10.14 12.12 -8.04
CA TRP A 162 -9.06 11.30 -7.50
C TRP A 162 -9.48 9.84 -7.32
N THR A 163 -8.51 8.93 -7.37
CA THR A 163 -8.58 7.55 -6.90
C THR A 163 -7.32 7.24 -6.12
N LEU A 164 -7.38 6.25 -5.24
CA LEU A 164 -6.22 5.72 -4.55
C LEU A 164 -5.82 4.41 -5.24
N CYS A 165 -4.54 4.23 -5.55
CA CYS A 165 -4.02 3.00 -6.15
C CYS A 165 -2.97 2.35 -5.24
N ARG A 166 -3.18 1.08 -4.84
CA ARG A 166 -2.16 0.23 -4.20
C ARG A 166 -1.52 -0.65 -5.27
N ILE A 167 -0.21 -0.53 -5.48
CA ILE A 167 0.54 -1.31 -6.48
C ILE A 167 1.52 -2.24 -5.76
N ARG A 168 1.48 -3.52 -6.13
CA ARG A 168 2.31 -4.60 -5.57
C ARG A 168 2.92 -5.44 -6.69
N TYR A 169 4.19 -5.81 -6.52
CA TYR A 169 4.80 -6.94 -7.22
C TYR A 169 4.60 -8.20 -6.38
N ARG A 170 3.94 -9.23 -6.91
CA ARG A 170 3.69 -10.49 -6.17
C ARG A 170 4.87 -11.47 -6.18
N GLY A 171 5.94 -11.18 -6.92
CA GLY A 171 6.97 -12.16 -7.24
C GLY A 171 6.50 -13.19 -8.27
N PRO A 172 7.42 -13.95 -8.89
CA PRO A 172 7.04 -15.11 -9.67
C PRO A 172 6.28 -16.09 -8.76
N ARG A 173 5.26 -16.74 -9.31
CA ARG A 173 4.56 -17.82 -8.58
C ARG A 173 5.52 -18.99 -8.35
N THR A 174 6.12 -19.05 -7.17
CA THR A 174 6.67 -20.30 -6.65
C THR A 174 5.50 -21.25 -6.44
N ASP A 175 5.46 -22.32 -7.23
CA ASP A 175 4.59 -23.45 -6.91
C ASP A 175 4.97 -23.97 -5.51
N PRO A 176 4.01 -24.08 -4.55
CA PRO A 176 4.29 -24.63 -3.22
C PRO A 176 4.97 -26.01 -3.25
N SER A 177 4.82 -26.76 -4.35
CA SER A 177 5.51 -28.05 -4.55
C SER A 177 7.04 -27.97 -4.56
N ILE A 178 7.62 -26.80 -4.83
CA ILE A 178 9.08 -26.62 -5.00
C ILE A 178 9.78 -26.31 -3.66
N SER A 179 9.05 -25.86 -2.62
CA SER A 179 9.67 -25.41 -1.36
C SER A 179 10.15 -26.52 -0.41
N GLU A 180 9.72 -27.77 -0.57
CA GLU A 180 10.12 -28.87 0.32
C GLU A 180 11.43 -29.58 -0.10
N GLN A 181 11.89 -29.42 -1.35
CA GLN A 181 13.07 -30.13 -1.86
C GLN A 181 14.41 -29.38 -1.70
N ALA A 182 14.39 -28.13 -1.23
CA ALA A 182 15.59 -27.29 -1.11
C ALA A 182 16.25 -27.29 0.29
N PHE A 183 15.74 -28.09 1.24
CA PHE A 183 16.23 -28.13 2.63
C PHE A 183 16.77 -29.50 3.09
N SER A 184 16.83 -30.51 2.22
CA SER A 184 17.28 -31.88 2.56
C SER A 184 18.71 -32.24 2.08
N ASP A 185 19.29 -31.50 1.13
CA ASP A 185 20.63 -31.78 0.57
C ASP A 185 21.75 -30.91 1.15
N THR A 186 21.86 -30.93 2.49
CA THR A 186 23.16 -30.70 3.16
C THR A 186 23.36 -31.76 4.24
N ARG A 187 23.64 -33.00 3.83
CA ARG A 187 24.20 -34.00 4.74
C ARG A 187 25.60 -33.54 5.15
N ILE A 188 25.71 -33.00 6.37
CA ILE A 188 26.99 -32.85 7.06
C ILE A 188 27.43 -34.26 7.45
N THR A 189 28.32 -34.85 6.66
CA THR A 189 29.19 -35.95 7.09
C THR A 189 30.60 -35.39 7.32
N ASP A 190 31.33 -36.05 8.22
CA ASP A 190 32.76 -35.86 8.48
C ASP A 190 33.16 -34.65 9.34
N ILE A 191 32.85 -34.74 10.64
CA ILE A 191 33.69 -34.16 11.70
C ILE A 191 34.58 -35.27 12.26
N PRO A 192 35.91 -35.24 12.07
CA PRO A 192 36.82 -36.15 12.75
C PRO A 192 37.09 -35.66 14.18
N SER A 193 36.88 -36.54 15.15
CA SER A 193 37.09 -36.27 16.57
C SER A 193 38.55 -35.96 16.91
N SER A 194 38.76 -34.91 17.72
CA SER A 194 39.97 -34.82 18.56
C SER A 194 39.62 -34.13 19.88
N GLU A 195 39.80 -34.85 20.98
CA GLU A 195 39.68 -34.33 22.33
C GLU A 195 40.96 -33.56 22.69
N GLN A 196 40.85 -32.29 23.09
CA GLN A 196 41.75 -31.70 24.08
C GLN A 196 40.96 -30.77 25.00
N ALA A 197 40.99 -31.07 26.30
CA ALA A 197 40.31 -30.31 27.34
C ALA A 197 41.17 -29.14 27.82
N PHE A 198 40.57 -27.98 28.09
CA PHE A 198 41.14 -26.99 29.00
C PHE A 198 40.06 -26.25 29.82
N SER A 199 40.13 -26.50 31.13
CA SER A 199 39.64 -25.75 32.31
C SER A 199 38.57 -24.66 32.20
N ASP A 200 37.57 -24.78 33.08
CA ASP A 200 36.69 -23.72 33.58
C ASP A 200 37.37 -22.36 33.82
N THR A 201 36.64 -21.28 33.55
CA THR A 201 36.74 -20.06 34.37
C THR A 201 35.36 -19.44 34.51
N ARG A 202 34.84 -19.40 35.75
CA ARG A 202 33.61 -18.69 36.09
C ARG A 202 33.85 -17.18 36.04
N ILE A 203 32.89 -16.43 35.50
CA ILE A 203 32.73 -15.00 35.81
C ILE A 203 31.31 -14.82 36.35
N THR A 204 31.21 -14.21 37.53
CA THR A 204 29.97 -13.86 38.23
C THR A 204 29.72 -12.35 38.16
N ASP A 205 28.48 -11.92 38.42
CA ASP A 205 28.09 -10.56 38.88
C ASP A 205 28.20 -9.41 37.83
N ILE A 206 27.47 -8.27 37.80
CA ILE A 206 26.24 -7.71 38.43
C ILE A 206 25.88 -6.38 37.69
N PRO A 207 24.67 -5.75 37.74
CA PRO A 207 23.36 -6.10 38.31
C PRO A 207 22.19 -6.01 37.28
N SER A 208 20.94 -5.92 37.76
CA SER A 208 19.71 -5.49 37.09
C SER A 208 19.46 -3.96 37.20
N SER A 209 18.61 -3.39 36.34
CA SER A 209 18.00 -2.06 36.57
C SER A 209 16.56 -1.98 36.03
N GLU A 210 15.58 -1.89 36.92
CA GLU A 210 14.20 -1.51 36.59
C GLU A 210 14.12 0.01 36.36
N GLN A 211 13.43 0.45 35.32
CA GLN A 211 12.78 1.77 35.29
C GLN A 211 11.43 1.64 34.56
N ALA A 212 10.35 1.65 35.32
CA ALA A 212 8.99 1.79 34.78
C ALA A 212 8.74 3.28 34.44
N ALA A 213 8.29 3.55 33.22
CA ALA A 213 7.80 4.87 32.83
C ALA A 213 6.27 4.90 32.88
N ASN A 214 5.71 5.78 33.73
CA ASN A 214 4.27 6.00 33.82
C ASN A 214 3.68 6.43 32.48
N PHE A 215 2.64 5.73 32.01
CA PHE A 215 1.68 6.29 31.07
C PHE A 215 0.46 6.77 31.87
N SER A 216 0.09 8.04 31.70
CA SER A 216 -1.18 8.58 32.20
C SER A 216 -2.32 8.08 31.32
N GLU A 217 -3.31 7.42 31.90
CA GLU A 217 -4.60 7.15 31.24
C GLU A 217 -5.27 8.47 30.84
N VAL A 218 -5.80 8.51 29.63
CA VAL A 218 -6.68 9.60 29.16
C VAL A 218 -8.08 9.31 29.70
N SER A 219 -8.75 10.32 30.27
CA SER A 219 -10.05 10.12 30.90
C SER A 219 -11.13 9.83 29.84
N ILE A 220 -12.05 8.92 30.16
CA ILE A 220 -13.23 8.60 29.33
C ILE A 220 -14.08 9.86 29.08
N SER A 221 -14.02 10.85 29.97
CA SER A 221 -14.63 12.17 29.80
C SER A 221 -14.20 12.89 28.52
N ASP A 222 -12.90 12.80 28.18
CA ASP A 222 -12.33 13.49 27.02
C ASP A 222 -12.75 12.83 25.69
N GLN A 223 -13.06 11.52 25.72
CA GLN A 223 -13.56 10.80 24.54
C GLN A 223 -15.04 11.09 24.26
N LEU A 224 -15.86 11.26 25.30
CA LEU A 224 -17.29 11.58 25.14
C LEU A 224 -17.49 12.97 24.54
N GLN A 225 -16.71 13.96 25.01
CA GLN A 225 -16.81 15.33 24.51
C GLN A 225 -16.37 15.47 23.04
N ALA A 226 -15.45 14.63 22.57
CA ALA A 226 -15.08 14.56 21.16
C ALA A 226 -16.15 13.91 20.25
N GLN A 227 -17.04 13.10 20.81
CA GLN A 227 -18.14 12.48 20.06
C GLN A 227 -19.31 13.45 19.85
N ASP A 228 -19.66 14.24 20.86
CA ASP A 228 -20.72 15.25 20.78
C ASP A 228 -20.42 16.33 19.71
N GLU A 229 -19.14 16.70 19.52
CA GLU A 229 -18.73 17.64 18.46
C GLU A 229 -18.89 17.06 17.04
N ILE A 230 -18.76 15.73 16.87
CA ILE A 230 -18.92 15.07 15.57
C ILE A 230 -20.41 15.02 15.18
N ASP A 231 -21.28 14.66 16.12
CA ASP A 231 -22.72 14.53 15.87
C ASP A 231 -23.40 15.89 15.61
N ALA A 232 -22.84 16.98 16.16
CA ALA A 232 -23.29 18.34 15.86
C ALA A 232 -23.00 18.78 14.41
N ILE A 233 -21.88 18.34 13.81
CA ILE A 233 -21.49 18.69 12.44
C ILE A 233 -22.30 17.90 11.40
N ILE A 234 -22.63 16.64 11.71
CA ILE A 234 -23.38 15.75 10.80
C ILE A 234 -24.84 16.19 10.63
N ASN A 235 -25.42 16.84 11.64
CA ASN A 235 -26.85 17.16 11.72
C ASN A 235 -27.21 18.64 11.45
N MET A 236 -26.30 19.46 10.91
CA MET A 236 -26.64 20.82 10.50
C MET A 236 -27.63 20.81 9.32
N PRO A 237 -28.76 21.55 9.40
CA PRO A 237 -29.65 21.73 8.26
C PRO A 237 -28.97 22.58 7.17
N PRO A 238 -29.28 22.37 5.88
CA PRO A 238 -28.78 23.20 4.80
C PRO A 238 -29.48 24.57 4.76
N ASP A 239 -28.69 25.62 4.50
CA ASP A 239 -29.15 26.96 4.08
C ASP A 239 -29.64 26.97 2.62
#